data_AF-A0A3A0VB37-F1
#
_entry.id   AF-A0A3A0VB37-F1
#
_cell.length_a   1.000
_cell.length_b   1.000
_cell.length_c   1.000
_cell.angle_alpha   90.00
_cell.angle_beta   90.00
_cell.angle_gamma   90.00
#
_symmetry.space_group_name_H-M   'P 1'
#
loop_
_entity.id
_entity.type
_entity.pdbx_description
1 polymer ?
#
loop_
_entity_poly.entity_id
_entity_poly.type
_entity_poly.pdbx_seq_one_letter_code
_entity_poly.pdbx_strand_id
1 'polypeptide(L)'
;MALTKEIIENTIQPHGGTLINREVNAELKETMLEVSHSMPGITLNPWSLSDLELIGIGGFSPLTGFMNEADYNEVVENLHLKNGLVWSIPITLPVTEDKANELEIGESIALYGEDNHLYGVLELEEKYTYDKEKEAAFVYGTTDIEHPGVLKVYEKGSVYLAGPIHLVDRPKHDEFVDYHLDPSETRQLFYDLNWKTVVGFQTRNPV
;
A
#
# COMPACT_ATOMS: atom_id res chain seq x y z
N MET A 1 -21.45 -16.96 -4.30
CA MET A 1 -22.16 -16.05 -3.38
C MET A 1 -22.02 -14.65 -3.93
N ALA A 2 -23.09 -13.84 -3.91
CA ALA A 2 -22.98 -12.45 -4.36
C ALA A 2 -22.13 -11.69 -3.34
N LEU A 3 -20.91 -11.33 -3.72
CA LEU A 3 -19.97 -10.57 -2.88
C LEU A 3 -20.50 -9.14 -2.79
N THR A 4 -21.18 -8.83 -1.69
CA THR A 4 -21.64 -7.49 -1.38
C THR A 4 -20.44 -6.62 -1.02
N LYS A 5 -20.28 -5.47 -1.70
CA LYS A 5 -19.30 -4.43 -1.35
C LYS A 5 -19.70 -3.62 -0.11
N GLU A 6 -20.77 -3.99 0.59
CA GLU A 6 -21.17 -3.33 1.83
C GLU A 6 -20.25 -3.75 2.97
N ILE A 7 -19.65 -2.77 3.65
CA ILE A 7 -18.81 -3.02 4.82
C ILE A 7 -19.72 -3.46 5.97
N ILE A 8 -19.71 -4.75 6.28
CA ILE A 8 -20.46 -5.28 7.43
C ILE A 8 -19.63 -5.14 8.71
N GLU A 9 -20.07 -4.26 9.59
CA GLU A 9 -19.48 -4.05 10.91
C GLU A 9 -20.02 -5.07 11.94
N ASN A 10 -19.74 -6.35 11.72
CA ASN A 10 -20.12 -7.43 12.65
C ASN A 10 -18.95 -7.91 13.54
N THR A 11 -17.73 -7.49 13.22
CA THR A 11 -16.50 -7.73 14.01
C THR A 11 -15.82 -6.41 14.35
N ILE A 12 -14.59 -6.44 14.86
CA ILE A 12 -13.83 -5.23 15.20
C ILE A 12 -13.81 -4.24 14.02
N GLN A 13 -13.94 -2.95 14.34
CA GLN A 13 -13.87 -1.89 13.34
C GLN A 13 -12.52 -1.90 12.63
N PRO A 14 -12.45 -1.53 11.34
CA PRO A 14 -11.19 -1.27 10.65
C PRO A 14 -10.35 -0.27 11.44
N HIS A 15 -9.02 -0.35 11.31
CA HIS A 15 -8.14 0.62 11.94
C HIS A 15 -8.41 2.03 11.39
N GLY A 16 -8.57 3.02 12.26
CA GLY A 16 -9.08 4.35 11.90
C GLY A 16 -10.60 4.46 11.73
N GLY A 17 -11.35 3.37 11.94
CA GLY A 17 -12.82 3.36 11.97
C GLY A 17 -13.48 3.24 10.59
N THR A 18 -12.73 3.19 9.50
CA THR A 18 -13.28 3.04 8.14
C THR A 18 -12.37 2.13 7.33
N LEU A 19 -12.96 1.20 6.59
CA LEU A 19 -12.23 0.37 5.64
C LEU A 19 -12.05 1.20 4.36
N ILE A 20 -10.82 1.58 4.07
CA ILE A 20 -10.47 2.31 2.86
C ILE A 20 -10.60 1.37 1.66
N ASN A 21 -11.14 1.88 0.55
CA ASN A 21 -11.09 1.20 -0.74
C ASN A 21 -10.70 2.24 -1.79
N ARG A 22 -9.57 2.01 -2.45
CA ARG A 22 -9.04 2.86 -3.53
C ARG A 22 -9.08 2.16 -4.89
N GLU A 23 -9.74 1.00 -4.98
CA GLU A 23 -10.00 0.33 -6.24
C GLU A 23 -11.02 1.12 -7.06
N VAL A 24 -10.66 1.38 -8.31
CA VAL A 24 -11.52 2.12 -9.22
C VAL A 24 -12.65 1.24 -9.74
N ASN A 25 -13.77 1.87 -10.11
CA ASN A 25 -14.85 1.16 -10.80
C ASN A 25 -14.47 0.88 -12.27
N ALA A 26 -15.29 0.08 -12.97
CA ALA A 26 -15.00 -0.34 -14.34
C ALA A 26 -14.86 0.84 -15.33
N GLU A 27 -15.70 1.87 -15.20
CA GLU A 27 -15.68 3.06 -16.07
C GLU A 27 -14.39 3.88 -15.87
N LEU A 28 -13.99 4.09 -14.61
CA LEU A 28 -12.76 4.81 -14.29
C LEU A 28 -11.52 3.97 -14.64
N LYS A 29 -11.59 2.64 -14.52
CA LYS A 29 -10.53 1.73 -14.99
C LYS A 29 -10.25 1.91 -16.48
N GLU A 30 -11.29 1.86 -17.31
CA GLU A 30 -11.15 2.06 -18.77
C GLU A 30 -10.57 3.43 -19.09
N THR A 31 -11.07 4.47 -18.43
CA THR A 31 -10.56 5.85 -18.59
C THR A 31 -9.08 5.94 -18.23
N MET A 32 -8.68 5.41 -17.06
CA MET A 32 -7.30 5.45 -16.58
C MET A 32 -6.35 4.66 -17.48
N LEU A 33 -6.79 3.52 -18.03
CA LEU A 33 -5.99 2.77 -19.00
C LEU A 33 -5.70 3.63 -20.24
N GLU A 34 -6.70 4.33 -20.79
CA GLU A 34 -6.53 5.20 -21.95
C GLU A 34 -5.58 6.38 -21.67
N VAL A 35 -5.79 7.09 -20.55
CA VAL A 35 -4.99 8.28 -20.23
C VAL A 35 -3.61 7.96 -19.67
N SER A 36 -3.36 6.74 -19.19
CA SER A 36 -2.06 6.35 -18.62
C SER A 36 -0.90 6.52 -19.61
N HIS A 37 -1.16 6.37 -20.91
CA HIS A 37 -0.15 6.51 -21.95
C HIS A 37 0.43 7.93 -22.08
N SER A 38 -0.28 8.95 -21.58
CA SER A 38 0.21 10.33 -21.54
C SER A 38 0.79 10.74 -20.19
N MET A 39 0.72 9.87 -19.18
CA MET A 39 1.30 10.11 -17.85
C MET A 39 2.78 9.67 -17.82
N PRO A 40 3.61 10.30 -16.98
CA PRO A 40 4.89 9.71 -16.63
C PRO A 40 4.68 8.37 -15.92
N GLY A 41 5.50 7.39 -16.29
CA GLY A 41 5.42 6.02 -15.75
C GLY A 41 6.53 5.70 -14.76
N ILE A 42 6.19 4.90 -13.75
CA ILE A 42 7.12 4.23 -12.84
C ILE A 42 6.83 2.73 -12.88
N THR A 43 7.89 1.92 -13.03
CA THR A 43 7.79 0.46 -12.85
C THR A 43 7.99 0.12 -11.37
N LEU A 44 6.97 -0.49 -10.78
CA LEU A 44 6.97 -1.01 -9.42
C LEU A 44 7.70 -2.34 -9.36
N ASN A 45 8.54 -2.51 -8.35
CA ASN A 45 9.02 -3.83 -7.96
C ASN A 45 7.89 -4.61 -7.26
N PRO A 46 8.05 -5.93 -7.04
CA PRO A 46 7.00 -6.76 -6.42
C PRO A 46 6.58 -6.29 -5.02
N TRP A 47 7.48 -5.65 -4.27
CA TRP A 47 7.17 -5.14 -2.93
C TRP A 47 6.23 -3.94 -2.99
N SER A 48 6.59 -2.92 -3.78
CA SER A 48 5.78 -1.72 -3.96
C SER A 48 4.44 -2.03 -4.63
N LEU A 49 4.38 -3.05 -5.49
CA LEU A 49 3.13 -3.54 -6.07
C LEU A 49 2.23 -4.19 -5.00
N SER A 50 2.81 -4.98 -4.08
CA SER A 50 2.06 -5.53 -2.94
C SER A 50 1.54 -4.43 -2.01
N ASP A 51 2.35 -3.41 -1.72
CA ASP A 51 1.92 -2.26 -0.93
C ASP A 51 0.77 -1.50 -1.61
N LEU A 52 0.86 -1.26 -2.92
CA LEU A 52 -0.20 -0.64 -3.70
C LEU A 52 -1.52 -1.42 -3.60
N GLU A 53 -1.47 -2.75 -3.75
CA GLU A 53 -2.64 -3.62 -3.61
C GLU A 53 -3.24 -3.53 -2.20
N LEU A 54 -2.42 -3.64 -1.15
CA LEU A 54 -2.87 -3.60 0.24
C LEU A 54 -3.48 -2.25 0.65
N ILE A 55 -2.95 -1.13 0.12
CA ILE A 55 -3.61 0.18 0.23
C ILE A 55 -4.95 0.14 -0.50
N GLY A 56 -4.95 -0.36 -1.74
CA GLY A 56 -6.12 -0.33 -2.61
C GLY A 56 -7.32 -1.10 -2.09
N ILE A 57 -7.10 -2.29 -1.53
CA ILE A 57 -8.18 -3.15 -0.98
C ILE A 57 -8.51 -2.85 0.49
N GLY A 58 -7.81 -1.90 1.11
CA GLY A 58 -8.04 -1.51 2.50
C GLY A 58 -7.34 -2.33 3.56
N GLY A 59 -6.45 -3.25 3.17
CA GLY A 59 -5.60 -4.00 4.10
C GLY A 59 -4.73 -3.07 4.94
N PHE A 60 -4.37 -1.91 4.40
CA PHE A 60 -3.62 -0.85 5.08
C PHE A 60 -4.46 0.34 5.54
N SER A 61 -5.76 0.18 5.77
CA SER A 61 -6.59 1.24 6.37
C SER A 61 -5.94 1.77 7.67
N PRO A 62 -5.80 3.08 7.87
CA PRO A 62 -6.50 4.18 7.18
C PRO A 62 -5.76 4.79 5.97
N LEU A 63 -4.65 4.21 5.53
CA LEU A 63 -3.86 4.78 4.44
C LEU A 63 -4.67 4.81 3.13
N THR A 64 -4.61 5.94 2.44
CA THR A 64 -5.23 6.15 1.12
C THR A 64 -4.21 6.18 -0.02
N GLY A 65 -2.93 6.03 0.31
CA GLY A 65 -1.80 6.13 -0.61
C GLY A 65 -0.47 5.96 0.11
N PHE A 66 0.62 6.29 -0.59
CA PHE A 66 1.97 6.25 -0.02
C PHE A 66 2.18 7.45 0.91
N MET A 67 2.83 7.23 2.05
CA MET A 67 2.93 8.20 3.15
C MET A 67 3.64 9.50 2.75
N ASN A 68 3.02 10.62 3.09
CA ASN A 68 3.66 11.94 3.09
C ASN A 68 4.79 12.02 4.12
N GLU A 69 5.59 13.09 4.06
CA GLU A 69 6.77 13.24 4.94
C GLU A 69 6.38 13.31 6.43
N ALA A 70 5.22 13.89 6.75
CA ALA A 70 4.78 14.07 8.12
C ALA A 70 4.36 12.75 8.78
N ASP A 71 3.57 11.93 8.08
CA ASP A 71 3.20 10.58 8.53
C ASP A 71 4.42 9.67 8.58
N TYR A 72 5.30 9.73 7.58
CA TYR A 72 6.55 8.98 7.56
C TYR A 72 7.40 9.23 8.80
N ASN A 73 7.69 10.49 9.12
CA ASN A 73 8.53 10.85 10.25
C ASN A 73 7.90 10.43 11.58
N GLU A 74 6.58 10.61 11.73
CA GLU A 74 5.86 10.21 12.94
C GLU A 74 5.86 8.68 13.12
N VAL A 75 5.73 7.92 12.03
CA VAL A 75 5.79 6.45 12.06
C VAL A 75 7.17 5.97 12.48
N VAL A 76 8.23 6.52 11.86
CA VAL A 76 9.62 6.14 12.16
C VAL A 76 9.98 6.48 13.59
N GLU A 77 9.63 7.67 14.08
CA GLU A 77 10.08 8.13 15.40
C GLU A 77 9.20 7.63 16.54
N ASN A 78 7.88 7.54 16.31
CA ASN A 78 6.90 7.42 17.38
C ASN A 78 5.90 6.26 17.19
N LEU A 79 5.98 5.49 16.10
CA LEU A 79 5.06 4.39 15.79
C LEU A 79 3.59 4.84 15.65
N HIS A 80 3.36 6.06 15.18
CA HIS A 80 2.04 6.60 14.93
C HIS A 80 1.99 7.34 13.58
N LEU A 81 0.81 7.38 12.97
CA LEU A 81 0.49 8.37 11.94
C LEU A 81 0.35 9.75 12.58
N LYS A 82 0.43 10.81 11.78
CA LYS A 82 0.33 12.19 12.25
C LYS A 82 -0.98 12.50 12.96
N ASN A 83 -2.04 11.79 12.61
CA ASN A 83 -3.36 11.89 13.24
C ASN A 83 -3.46 11.16 14.61
N GLY A 84 -2.39 10.52 15.07
CA GLY A 84 -2.30 9.84 16.35
C GLY A 84 -2.75 8.37 16.34
N LEU A 85 -3.08 7.80 15.18
CA LEU A 85 -3.35 6.35 15.05
C LEU A 85 -2.03 5.56 15.05
N VAL A 86 -2.00 4.44 15.77
CA VAL A 86 -0.80 3.58 15.85
C VAL A 86 -0.47 2.99 14.49
N TRP A 87 0.76 3.17 14.02
CA TRP A 87 1.27 2.58 12.80
C TRP A 87 2.79 2.44 12.85
N SER A 88 3.31 1.24 12.64
CA SER A 88 4.70 0.93 13.02
C SER A 88 5.69 0.77 11.87
N ILE A 89 5.23 0.60 10.63
CA ILE A 89 6.09 0.34 9.47
C ILE A 89 5.79 1.36 8.36
N PRO A 90 6.76 2.15 7.88
CA PRO A 90 6.52 3.11 6.80
C PRO A 90 6.08 2.43 5.49
N ILE A 91 5.00 2.94 4.88
CA ILE A 91 4.52 2.48 3.57
C ILE A 91 4.79 3.60 2.55
N THR A 92 5.84 3.42 1.76
CA THR A 92 6.49 4.48 0.96
C THR A 92 6.80 4.01 -0.44
N LEU A 93 6.79 4.90 -1.44
CA LEU A 93 7.22 4.59 -2.81
C LEU A 93 8.61 5.18 -3.11
N PRO A 94 9.69 4.38 -3.01
CA PRO A 94 11.04 4.86 -3.29
C PRO A 94 11.34 4.96 -4.79
N VAL A 95 12.02 6.04 -5.18
CA VAL A 95 12.60 6.24 -6.50
C VAL A 95 14.01 6.83 -6.41
N THR A 96 14.77 6.74 -7.50
CA THR A 96 16.06 7.43 -7.62
C THR A 96 15.85 8.95 -7.69
N GLU A 97 16.86 9.73 -7.33
CA GLU A 97 16.83 11.20 -7.49
C GLU A 97 16.60 11.61 -8.94
N ASP A 98 17.26 10.94 -9.89
CA ASP A 98 17.06 11.21 -11.33
C ASP A 98 15.59 11.02 -11.72
N LYS A 99 14.96 9.93 -11.26
CA LYS A 99 13.55 9.69 -11.55
C LYS A 99 12.64 10.70 -10.85
N ALA A 100 12.93 11.07 -9.61
CA ALA A 100 12.19 12.10 -8.90
C ALA A 100 12.28 13.48 -9.57
N ASN A 101 13.40 13.80 -10.22
CA ASN A 101 13.61 15.06 -10.93
C ASN A 101 12.85 15.15 -12.24
N GLU A 102 12.50 14.02 -12.86
CA GLU A 102 11.65 13.96 -14.06
C GLU A 102 10.17 14.25 -13.77
N LEU A 103 9.76 14.17 -12.50
CA LEU A 103 8.36 14.22 -12.08
C LEU A 103 8.02 15.59 -11.46
N GLU A 104 6.80 16.06 -11.65
CA GLU A 104 6.29 17.32 -11.11
C GLU A 104 5.21 17.09 -10.06
N ILE A 105 5.32 17.78 -8.92
CA ILE A 105 4.27 17.72 -7.89
C ILE A 105 2.96 18.27 -8.47
N GLY A 106 1.85 17.56 -8.21
CA GLY A 106 0.51 17.85 -8.72
C GLY A 106 0.13 17.03 -9.96
N GLU A 107 1.06 16.27 -10.55
CA GLU A 107 0.75 15.39 -11.68
C GLU A 107 0.28 14.00 -11.24
N SER A 108 -0.34 13.27 -12.19
CA SER A 108 -0.70 11.86 -12.01
C SER A 108 0.38 10.97 -12.61
N ILE A 109 0.85 10.00 -11.85
CA ILE A 109 1.91 9.07 -12.24
C ILE A 109 1.33 7.68 -12.44
N ALA A 110 1.55 7.10 -13.62
CA ALA A 110 1.17 5.72 -13.91
C ALA A 110 2.12 4.73 -13.22
N LEU A 111 1.56 3.77 -12.48
CA LEU A 111 2.28 2.74 -11.76
C LEU A 111 2.14 1.40 -12.48
N TYR A 112 3.21 1.00 -13.16
CA TYR A 112 3.28 -0.23 -13.94
C TYR A 112 3.94 -1.35 -13.15
N GLY A 113 3.60 -2.61 -13.43
CA GLY A 113 4.39 -3.75 -12.98
C GLY A 113 5.58 -4.02 -13.90
N GLU A 114 6.43 -4.97 -13.50
CA GLU A 114 7.55 -5.44 -14.33
C GLU A 114 7.09 -6.09 -15.66
N ASP A 115 5.83 -6.49 -15.73
CA ASP A 115 5.13 -6.98 -16.92
C ASP A 115 4.63 -5.85 -17.86
N ASN A 116 4.91 -4.59 -17.53
CA ASN A 116 4.39 -3.38 -18.16
C ASN A 116 2.85 -3.23 -18.10
N HIS A 117 2.19 -3.94 -17.18
CA HIS A 117 0.76 -3.79 -16.94
C HIS A 117 0.49 -2.62 -15.98
N LEU A 118 -0.56 -1.84 -16.23
CA LEU A 118 -0.94 -0.72 -15.36
C LEU A 118 -1.70 -1.27 -14.14
N TYR A 119 -1.13 -1.11 -12.95
CA TYR A 119 -1.77 -1.55 -11.70
C TYR A 119 -2.36 -0.38 -10.92
N GLY A 120 -1.82 0.83 -11.05
CA GLY A 120 -2.37 1.97 -10.33
C GLY A 120 -1.94 3.32 -10.87
N VAL A 121 -2.49 4.35 -10.27
CA VAL A 121 -2.10 5.74 -10.49
C VAL A 121 -1.81 6.37 -9.13
N LEU A 122 -0.70 7.10 -9.02
CA LEU A 122 -0.38 7.95 -7.88
C LEU A 122 -0.70 9.40 -8.24
N GLU A 123 -1.50 10.08 -7.42
CA GLU A 123 -1.59 11.55 -7.46
C GLU A 123 -0.42 12.10 -6.64
N LEU A 124 0.60 12.68 -7.31
CA LEU A 124 1.83 13.08 -6.64
C LEU A 124 1.61 14.37 -5.84
N GLU A 125 1.63 14.29 -4.52
CA GLU A 125 1.48 15.44 -3.62
C GLU A 125 2.83 15.91 -3.06
N GLU A 126 3.74 14.99 -2.77
CA GLU A 126 5.04 15.29 -2.17
C GLU A 126 6.17 14.43 -2.72
N LYS A 127 7.37 15.01 -2.71
CA LYS A 127 8.65 14.32 -2.95
C LYS A 127 9.61 14.72 -1.83
N TYR A 128 10.14 13.75 -1.10
CA TYR A 128 11.05 14.04 0.01
C TYR A 128 12.16 13.00 0.13
N THR A 129 13.31 13.44 0.62
CA THR A 129 14.45 12.59 0.96
C THR A 129 14.34 12.13 2.40
N TYR A 130 14.97 11.01 2.74
CA TYR A 130 14.93 10.46 4.09
C TYR A 130 16.29 9.90 4.50
N ASP A 131 16.47 9.74 5.81
CA ASP A 131 17.67 9.12 6.38
C ASP A 131 17.45 7.61 6.51
N LYS A 132 18.08 6.86 5.59
CA LYS A 132 18.03 5.40 5.55
C LYS A 132 18.56 4.75 6.83
N GLU A 133 19.61 5.30 7.42
CA GLU A 133 20.22 4.74 8.63
C GLU A 133 19.30 4.96 9.83
N LYS A 134 18.66 6.14 9.90
CA LYS A 134 17.63 6.42 10.90
C LYS A 134 16.41 5.50 10.74
N GLU A 135 15.88 5.33 9.53
CA GLU A 135 14.78 4.39 9.27
C GLU A 135 15.14 2.98 9.72
N ALA A 136 16.33 2.49 9.33
CA ALA A 136 16.81 1.18 9.73
C ALA A 136 16.89 1.00 11.25
N ALA A 137 17.54 1.95 11.93
CA ALA A 137 17.73 1.91 13.38
C ALA A 137 16.41 1.94 14.16
N PHE A 138 15.45 2.76 13.74
CA PHE A 138 14.19 2.94 14.48
C PHE A 138 13.15 1.88 14.14
N VAL A 139 13.04 1.47 12.87
CA VAL A 139 12.02 0.50 12.42
C VAL A 139 12.45 -0.94 12.71
N TYR A 140 13.74 -1.27 12.50
CA TYR A 140 14.24 -2.64 12.68
C TYR A 140 15.09 -2.83 13.95
N GLY A 141 15.37 -1.75 14.68
CA GLY A 141 16.18 -1.80 15.91
C GLY A 141 17.68 -2.04 15.68
N THR A 142 18.14 -2.00 14.42
CA THR A 142 19.52 -2.24 14.03
C THR A 142 19.83 -1.57 12.69
N THR A 143 21.10 -1.29 12.43
CA THR A 143 21.62 -0.82 11.14
C THR A 143 22.46 -1.90 10.44
N ASP A 144 22.43 -3.13 10.94
CA ASP A 144 23.16 -4.27 10.37
C ASP A 144 22.54 -4.70 9.03
N ILE A 145 23.36 -4.66 7.98
CA ILE A 145 22.97 -5.05 6.61
C ILE A 145 22.63 -6.54 6.48
N GLU A 146 23.07 -7.39 7.42
CA GLU A 146 22.66 -8.80 7.45
C GLU A 146 21.18 -8.95 7.87
N HIS A 147 20.57 -7.93 8.47
CA HIS A 147 19.13 -7.94 8.75
C HIS A 147 18.33 -7.72 7.44
N PRO A 148 17.44 -8.65 7.03
CA PRO A 148 16.77 -8.56 5.73
C PRO A 148 15.98 -7.26 5.51
N GLY A 149 15.33 -6.74 6.56
CA GLY A 149 14.61 -5.47 6.49
C GLY A 149 15.52 -4.25 6.31
N VAL A 150 16.71 -4.28 6.92
CA VAL A 150 17.68 -3.18 6.83
C VAL A 150 18.31 -3.17 5.44
N LEU A 151 18.69 -4.36 4.94
CA LEU A 151 19.17 -4.50 3.56
C LEU A 151 18.18 -3.89 2.57
N LYS A 152 16.88 -4.17 2.74
CA LYS A 152 15.84 -3.62 1.87
C LYS A 152 15.79 -2.09 1.93
N VAL A 153 15.87 -1.47 3.10
CA VAL A 153 15.92 0.01 3.23
C VAL A 153 17.13 0.58 2.50
N TYR A 154 18.31 -0.05 2.63
CA TYR A 154 19.51 0.43 1.95
C TYR A 154 19.44 0.28 0.42
N GLU A 155 18.77 -0.75 -0.08
CA GLU A 155 18.53 -0.98 -1.52
C GLU A 155 17.53 0.01 -2.16
N LYS A 156 16.66 0.66 -1.37
CA LYS A 156 15.67 1.62 -1.87
C LYS A 156 16.32 2.84 -2.54
N GLY A 157 15.57 3.55 -3.39
CA GLY A 157 15.94 4.90 -3.85
C GLY A 157 16.04 5.93 -2.71
N SER A 158 16.65 7.08 -2.98
CA SER A 158 16.89 8.15 -1.99
C SER A 158 15.72 9.14 -1.84
N VAL A 159 14.71 9.06 -2.70
CA VAL A 159 13.52 9.93 -2.66
C VAL A 159 12.27 9.07 -2.52
N TYR A 160 11.37 9.46 -1.61
CA TYR A 160 10.02 8.93 -1.53
C TYR A 160 9.04 9.83 -2.29
N LEU A 161 8.17 9.20 -3.06
CA LEU A 161 7.00 9.82 -3.66
C LEU A 161 5.79 9.53 -2.78
N ALA A 162 4.95 10.53 -2.58
CA ALA A 162 3.80 10.42 -1.69
C ALA A 162 2.56 11.06 -2.28
N GLY A 163 1.42 10.57 -1.81
CA GLY A 163 0.11 11.00 -2.23
C GLY A 163 -0.87 9.84 -2.36
N PRO A 164 -2.15 10.15 -2.57
CA PRO A 164 -3.21 9.15 -2.69
C PRO A 164 -3.07 8.34 -3.97
N ILE A 165 -3.49 7.07 -3.90
CA ILE A 165 -3.44 6.16 -5.05
C ILE A 165 -4.84 5.84 -5.57
N HIS A 166 -4.89 5.37 -6.81
CA HIS A 166 -6.03 4.66 -7.39
C HIS A 166 -5.54 3.30 -7.84
N LEU A 167 -6.14 2.22 -7.33
CA LEU A 167 -5.83 0.86 -7.75
C LEU A 167 -6.67 0.56 -9.00
N VAL A 168 -5.98 0.47 -10.15
CA VAL A 168 -6.59 0.27 -11.48
C VAL A 168 -6.78 -1.20 -11.79
N ASP A 169 -5.80 -2.01 -11.41
CA ASP A 169 -5.86 -3.45 -11.55
C ASP A 169 -5.11 -4.15 -10.43
N ARG A 170 -5.33 -5.45 -10.30
CA ARG A 170 -4.71 -6.27 -9.26
C ARG A 170 -3.73 -7.27 -9.86
N PRO A 171 -2.61 -7.58 -9.17
CA PRO A 171 -1.78 -8.72 -9.51
C PRO A 171 -2.63 -9.99 -9.59
N LYS A 172 -2.36 -10.84 -10.58
CA LYS A 172 -3.04 -12.13 -10.67
C LYS A 172 -2.48 -13.08 -9.62
N HIS A 173 -3.28 -13.41 -8.62
CA HIS A 173 -2.98 -14.47 -7.66
C HIS A 173 -3.53 -15.81 -8.18
N ASP A 174 -3.04 -16.27 -9.34
CA ASP A 174 -3.60 -17.41 -10.08
C ASP A 174 -3.59 -18.73 -9.26
N GLU A 175 -2.67 -18.86 -8.30
CA GLU A 175 -2.63 -19.99 -7.37
C GLU A 175 -3.48 -19.69 -6.14
N PHE A 176 -4.36 -20.61 -5.75
CA PHE A 176 -5.17 -20.52 -4.53
C PHE A 176 -6.16 -19.34 -4.47
N VAL A 177 -6.65 -18.86 -5.62
CA VAL A 177 -7.63 -17.75 -5.73
C VAL A 177 -8.76 -17.82 -4.70
N ASP A 178 -9.34 -19.01 -4.48
CA ASP A 178 -10.45 -19.20 -3.52
C ASP A 178 -10.09 -18.86 -2.05
N TYR A 179 -8.81 -18.76 -1.73
CA TYR A 179 -8.27 -18.43 -0.41
C TYR A 179 -7.75 -16.98 -0.31
N HIS A 180 -7.69 -16.25 -1.43
CA HIS A 180 -7.34 -14.83 -1.46
C HIS A 180 -8.60 -13.98 -1.27
N LEU A 181 -8.91 -13.68 -0.01
CA LEU A 181 -10.07 -12.87 0.37
C LEU A 181 -9.65 -11.44 0.72
N ASP A 182 -10.34 -10.45 0.15
CA ASP A 182 -10.20 -9.06 0.56
C ASP A 182 -10.65 -8.86 2.02
N PRO A 183 -10.24 -7.76 2.67
CA PRO A 183 -10.76 -7.41 3.99
C PRO A 183 -12.29 -7.33 4.06
N SER A 184 -12.94 -6.83 3.00
CA SER A 184 -14.41 -6.75 2.90
C SER A 184 -15.04 -8.14 2.80
N GLU A 185 -14.48 -9.01 1.95
CA GLU A 185 -14.97 -10.37 1.72
C GLU A 185 -14.77 -11.26 2.95
N THR A 186 -13.62 -11.14 3.62
CA THR A 186 -13.33 -11.82 4.88
C THR A 186 -14.34 -11.42 5.97
N ARG A 187 -14.70 -10.13 6.04
CA ARG A 187 -15.74 -9.64 6.97
C ARG A 187 -17.12 -10.17 6.62
N GLN A 188 -17.48 -10.20 5.34
CA GLN A 188 -18.73 -10.78 4.86
C GLN A 188 -18.81 -12.27 5.24
N LEU A 189 -17.73 -13.02 5.04
CA LEU A 189 -17.66 -14.44 5.40
C LEU A 189 -17.91 -14.65 6.90
N PHE A 190 -17.30 -13.83 7.77
CA PHE A 190 -17.55 -13.92 9.22
C PHE A 190 -19.01 -13.62 9.58
N TYR A 191 -19.63 -12.66 8.89
CA TYR A 191 -21.03 -12.35 9.07
C TYR A 191 -21.94 -13.49 8.64
N ASP A 192 -21.72 -14.05 7.46
CA ASP A 192 -22.51 -15.16 6.90
C ASP A 192 -22.43 -16.42 7.77
N LEU A 193 -21.26 -16.66 8.38
CA LEU A 193 -21.04 -17.74 9.34
C LEU A 193 -21.52 -17.41 10.76
N ASN A 194 -22.04 -16.21 10.97
CA ASN A 194 -22.48 -15.67 12.26
C ASN A 194 -21.39 -15.74 13.36
N TRP A 195 -20.12 -15.59 12.97
CA TRP A 195 -19.00 -15.54 13.90
C TRP A 195 -19.00 -14.21 14.65
N LYS A 196 -18.83 -14.28 15.97
CA LYS A 196 -18.78 -13.11 16.87
C LYS A 196 -17.38 -12.86 17.44
N THR A 197 -16.52 -13.87 17.40
CA THR A 197 -15.15 -13.81 17.90
C THR A 197 -14.27 -14.56 16.92
N VAL A 198 -13.24 -13.87 16.43
CA VAL A 198 -12.32 -14.38 15.42
C VAL A 198 -10.90 -14.13 15.91
N VAL A 199 -10.04 -15.14 15.78
CA VAL A 199 -8.61 -15.04 16.12
C VAL A 199 -7.82 -15.16 14.82
N GLY A 200 -6.99 -14.16 14.53
CA GLY A 200 -6.05 -14.20 13.41
C GLY A 200 -4.77 -14.94 13.82
N PHE A 201 -4.34 -15.89 13.00
CA PHE A 201 -3.06 -16.58 13.16
C PHE A 201 -2.21 -16.34 11.91
N GLN A 202 -1.17 -15.52 12.05
CA GLN A 202 -0.23 -15.26 10.96
C GLN A 202 0.87 -16.32 10.94
N THR A 203 1.14 -16.89 9.77
CA THR A 203 2.29 -17.77 9.57
C THR A 203 2.94 -17.54 8.21
N ARG A 204 4.26 -17.73 8.17
CA ARG A 204 5.05 -17.87 6.93
C ARG A 204 5.78 -19.22 6.86
N ASN A 205 5.49 -20.10 7.82
CA ASN A 205 6.08 -21.43 7.96
C ASN A 205 4.96 -22.49 7.96
N PRO A 206 5.28 -23.75 7.62
CA PRO A 206 4.35 -24.86 7.82
C PRO A 206 3.87 -24.96 9.27
N VAL A 207 2.62 -25.41 9.45
CA VAL A 207 2.00 -25.70 10.75
C VAL A 207 2.28 -27.13 11.17
#